data_AF-A0A928I4J6-F1
#
_entry.id   AF-A0A928I4J6-F1
#
_cell.length_a   1.000
_cell.length_b   1.000
_cell.length_c   1.000
_cell.angle_alpha   90.00
_cell.angle_beta   90.00
_cell.angle_gamma   90.00
#
_symmetry.space_group_name_H-M   'P 1'
#
loop_
_entity.id
_entity.type
_entity.pdbx_description
1 polymer ?
#
loop_
_entity_poly.entity_id
_entity_poly.type
_entity_poly.pdbx_seq_one_letter_code
_entity_poly.pdbx_strand_id
1 'polypeptide(L)'
;MKRIITAILCIVLLILPFAALGYTAFGKIPVQYDETFMGELSEKHERLKTVESPKIILVGGSNLAFGVDSQLLEKYTGMPVVNYGLYANLGTKVMLDMSRKHIKAGDIVVICPETNDQTYSLYYNADSILQAYDSDPSMIFDAKITNAGKLIGALPAFAANKLEFHLSGTKPSSADIYAKESFDEYGDIFVERKFNEMRSDYDTAMPINISIDIIGDGFIDYLNDYAENAKKRGAQVFFSFSPMNSRAVKSDDAKKEEFYRYLGENLDFPVISDINDYILESAYFYDTNFHLTTRGARLRSALLADDIRRACGMTDFVETIKYTSISRPENYFGDEEDKDDENAKYFTFEKTSSGLIITGLTDEGKKQSTLTVPKYSEGAAVTELAGGALSQSGVLKTLVVPDDSNLETFGEKAFDGCKMLKRIELYLLPSKITAHAKAFDGMNSDCFIYVPEEYFGVFTGDYFWGGMMRYVTKLED
;
A
#
# COMPACT_ATOMS: atom_id res chain seq x y z
N MET A 1 10.62 -40.93 31.04
CA MET A 1 10.84 -41.37 29.64
C MET A 1 9.54 -41.53 28.85
N LYS A 2 8.63 -42.48 29.16
CA LYS A 2 7.38 -42.67 28.39
C LYS A 2 6.56 -41.38 28.19
N ARG A 3 6.32 -40.60 29.24
CA ARG A 3 5.58 -39.32 29.16
C ARG A 3 6.28 -38.26 28.29
N ILE A 4 7.61 -38.22 28.28
CA ILE A 4 8.40 -37.30 27.44
C ILE A 4 8.32 -37.73 25.97
N ILE A 5 8.44 -39.03 25.70
CA ILE A 5 8.31 -39.59 24.35
C ILE A 5 6.90 -39.35 23.81
N THR A 6 5.86 -39.55 24.62
CA THR A 6 4.47 -39.24 24.24
C THR A 6 4.27 -37.75 23.96
N ALA A 7 4.81 -36.86 24.79
CA ALA A 7 4.73 -35.42 24.55
C ALA A 7 5.43 -35.01 23.24
N ILE A 8 6.62 -35.54 22.96
CA ILE A 8 7.35 -35.30 21.71
C ILE A 8 6.55 -35.83 20.51
N LEU A 9 5.98 -37.03 20.60
CA LEU A 9 5.14 -37.61 19.54
C LEU A 9 3.89 -36.76 19.27
N CYS A 10 3.22 -36.27 20.31
CA CYS A 10 2.08 -35.37 20.15
C CYS A 10 2.48 -34.06 19.47
N ILE A 11 3.62 -33.47 19.85
CA ILE A 11 4.16 -32.26 19.21
C ILE A 11 4.49 -32.52 17.73
N VAL A 12 5.15 -33.63 17.42
CA VAL A 12 5.47 -34.01 16.03
C VAL A 12 4.21 -34.20 15.21
N LEU A 13 3.20 -34.92 15.73
CA LEU A 13 1.92 -35.13 15.04
C LEU A 13 1.13 -33.83 14.83
N LEU A 14 1.27 -32.85 15.72
CA LEU A 14 0.67 -31.53 15.56
C LEU A 14 1.40 -30.68 14.52
N ILE A 15 2.72 -30.79 14.41
CA ILE A 15 3.55 -30.00 13.48
C ILE A 15 3.55 -30.59 12.07
N LEU A 16 3.49 -31.92 11.94
CA LEU A 16 3.66 -32.63 10.68
C LEU A 16 2.71 -32.15 9.56
N PRO A 17 1.41 -31.89 9.79
CA PRO A 17 0.52 -31.38 8.74
C PRO A 17 0.95 -30.00 8.22
N PHE A 18 1.35 -29.09 9.11
CA PHE A 18 1.80 -27.75 8.73
C PHE A 18 3.18 -27.78 8.05
N ALA A 19 4.07 -28.66 8.51
CA ALA A 19 5.37 -28.88 7.86
C ALA A 19 5.20 -29.49 6.46
N ALA A 20 4.31 -30.46 6.30
CA ALA A 20 3.98 -31.06 5.01
C ALA A 20 3.35 -30.01 4.07
N LEU A 21 2.42 -29.21 4.58
CA LEU A 21 1.77 -28.14 3.81
C LEU A 21 2.77 -27.05 3.38
N GLY A 22 3.65 -26.63 4.29
CA GLY A 22 4.73 -25.68 3.98
C GLY A 22 5.70 -26.25 2.95
N TYR A 23 6.09 -27.53 3.09
CA TYR A 23 6.93 -28.21 2.12
C TYR A 23 6.28 -28.33 0.75
N THR A 24 4.97 -28.59 0.69
CA THR A 24 4.25 -28.59 -0.60
C THR A 24 4.18 -27.20 -1.20
N ALA A 25 3.80 -26.19 -0.39
CA ALA A 25 3.60 -24.82 -0.84
C ALA A 25 4.89 -24.17 -1.38
N PHE A 26 6.00 -24.34 -0.67
CA PHE A 26 7.29 -23.70 -1.02
C PHE A 26 8.26 -24.64 -1.74
N GLY A 27 8.06 -25.95 -1.71
CA GLY A 27 9.01 -26.93 -2.26
C GLY A 27 8.51 -27.72 -3.47
N LYS A 28 7.20 -27.93 -3.62
CA LYS A 28 6.63 -28.71 -4.74
C LYS A 28 5.89 -27.86 -5.76
N ILE A 29 5.17 -26.84 -5.29
CA ILE A 29 4.50 -25.89 -6.18
C ILE A 29 5.50 -24.81 -6.57
N PRO A 30 5.72 -24.55 -7.88
CA PRO A 30 6.59 -23.48 -8.35
C PRO A 30 6.20 -22.12 -7.77
N VAL A 31 7.14 -21.16 -7.75
CA VAL A 31 6.86 -19.77 -7.35
C VAL A 31 5.76 -19.20 -8.25
N GLN A 32 4.78 -18.53 -7.64
CA GLN A 32 3.63 -17.92 -8.30
C GLN A 32 3.60 -16.40 -8.15
N TYR A 33 4.13 -15.83 -7.06
CA TYR A 33 3.99 -14.39 -6.77
C TYR A 33 5.23 -13.54 -7.13
N ASP A 34 6.23 -14.11 -7.80
CA ASP A 34 7.51 -13.45 -8.13
C ASP A 34 7.38 -12.28 -9.12
N GLU A 35 6.29 -12.18 -9.88
CA GLU A 35 6.07 -11.08 -10.84
C GLU A 35 5.33 -9.89 -10.20
N THR A 36 4.74 -10.09 -9.03
CA THR A 36 3.93 -9.08 -8.34
C THR A 36 4.78 -8.05 -7.61
N PHE A 37 4.17 -6.92 -7.24
CA PHE A 37 4.83 -5.90 -6.42
C PHE A 37 5.51 -6.47 -5.15
N MET A 38 4.84 -7.36 -4.41
CA MET A 38 5.40 -7.95 -3.20
C MET A 38 6.51 -8.98 -3.46
N GLY A 39 6.58 -9.53 -4.68
CA GLY A 39 7.64 -10.42 -5.13
C GLY A 39 9.02 -9.77 -5.12
N GLU A 40 9.09 -8.44 -5.11
CA GLU A 40 10.33 -7.67 -4.99
C GLU A 40 10.98 -7.77 -3.61
N LEU A 41 10.24 -8.18 -2.57
CA LEU A 41 10.80 -8.24 -1.21
C LEU A 41 12.04 -9.15 -1.13
N SER A 42 12.12 -10.21 -1.95
CA SER A 42 13.27 -11.10 -1.97
C SER A 42 14.55 -10.40 -2.44
N GLU A 43 14.47 -9.54 -3.47
CA GLU A 43 15.64 -8.80 -3.99
C GLU A 43 16.08 -7.73 -2.99
N LYS A 44 15.13 -6.99 -2.42
CA LYS A 44 15.39 -6.03 -1.34
C LYS A 44 16.06 -6.68 -0.14
N HIS A 45 15.64 -7.90 0.22
CA HIS A 45 16.23 -8.65 1.33
C HIS A 45 17.62 -9.20 1.00
N GLU A 46 17.85 -9.63 -0.24
CA GLU A 46 19.19 -10.01 -0.70
C GLU A 46 20.14 -8.81 -0.69
N ARG A 47 19.71 -7.64 -1.18
CA ARG A 47 20.48 -6.39 -1.10
C ARG A 47 20.84 -6.04 0.35
N LEU A 48 19.87 -6.14 1.26
CA LEU A 48 20.10 -5.87 2.69
C LEU A 48 21.20 -6.77 3.29
N LYS A 49 21.25 -8.06 2.89
CA LYS A 49 22.25 -9.03 3.36
C LYS A 49 23.64 -8.78 2.76
N THR A 50 23.69 -8.38 1.50
CA THR A 50 24.92 -8.39 0.68
C THR A 50 25.65 -7.05 0.62
N VAL A 51 24.95 -5.91 0.72
CA VAL A 51 25.59 -4.59 0.73
C VAL A 51 26.49 -4.43 1.96
N GLU A 52 27.74 -4.01 1.71
CA GLU A 52 28.73 -3.82 2.75
C GLU A 52 28.36 -2.67 3.71
N SER A 53 28.77 -2.81 4.97
CA SER A 53 28.53 -1.82 6.02
C SER A 53 29.79 -0.97 6.24
N PRO A 54 29.68 0.32 6.60
CA PRO A 54 28.46 1.02 7.01
C PRO A 54 27.57 1.42 5.83
N LYS A 55 26.25 1.25 5.98
CA LYS A 55 25.24 1.58 4.96
C LYS A 55 24.02 2.28 5.56
N ILE A 56 23.27 2.99 4.72
CA ILE A 56 21.96 3.56 5.05
C ILE A 56 20.89 2.51 4.70
N ILE A 57 20.01 2.21 5.65
CA ILE A 57 18.88 1.29 5.49
C ILE A 57 17.60 2.12 5.66
N LEU A 58 16.83 2.27 4.58
CA LEU A 58 15.55 2.96 4.60
C LEU A 58 14.45 1.96 4.91
N VAL A 59 13.62 2.20 5.92
CA VAL A 59 12.55 1.28 6.34
C VAL A 59 11.20 2.00 6.33
N GLY A 60 10.20 1.46 5.62
CA GLY A 60 8.90 2.12 5.48
C GLY A 60 7.97 1.42 4.49
N GLY A 61 6.97 2.16 4.01
CA GLY A 61 5.99 1.69 3.02
C GLY A 61 6.42 1.92 1.56
N SER A 62 5.43 1.97 0.67
CA SER A 62 5.64 2.22 -0.77
C SER A 62 6.07 3.65 -1.07
N ASN A 63 5.86 4.59 -0.14
CA ASN A 63 6.47 5.92 -0.24
C ASN A 63 7.99 5.87 -0.46
N LEU A 64 8.70 4.85 0.04
CA LEU A 64 10.13 4.70 -0.21
C LEU A 64 10.40 4.07 -1.58
N ALA A 65 9.65 3.05 -1.99
CA ALA A 65 9.77 2.44 -3.32
C ALA A 65 9.55 3.48 -4.45
N PHE A 66 8.53 4.32 -4.31
CA PHE A 66 8.20 5.34 -5.31
C PHE A 66 8.92 6.68 -5.11
N GLY A 67 9.38 6.97 -3.89
CA GLY A 67 9.73 8.32 -3.46
C GLY A 67 11.18 8.55 -3.09
N VAL A 68 12.09 7.66 -3.46
CA VAL A 68 13.53 7.85 -3.29
C VAL A 68 14.25 7.53 -4.60
N ASP A 69 15.21 8.38 -4.93
CA ASP A 69 16.34 8.10 -5.83
C ASP A 69 17.54 7.72 -4.94
N SER A 70 17.77 6.43 -4.75
CA SER A 70 18.76 5.89 -3.81
C SER A 70 20.17 6.15 -4.32
N GLN A 71 20.39 6.10 -5.63
CA GLN A 71 21.69 6.44 -6.24
C GLN A 71 22.06 7.91 -5.94
N LEU A 72 21.09 8.83 -6.02
CA LEU A 72 21.30 10.22 -5.64
C LEU A 72 21.58 10.36 -4.13
N LEU A 73 20.87 9.61 -3.29
CA LEU A 73 21.09 9.61 -1.85
C LEU A 73 22.50 9.10 -1.48
N GLU A 74 22.97 8.02 -2.12
CA GLU A 74 24.35 7.53 -1.97
C GLU A 74 25.36 8.60 -2.36
N LYS A 75 25.14 9.29 -3.49
CA LYS A 75 26.02 10.36 -3.97
C LYS A 75 26.16 11.49 -2.95
N TYR A 76 25.07 11.88 -2.30
CA TYR A 76 25.08 13.00 -1.34
C TYR A 76 25.60 12.61 0.05
N THR A 77 25.35 11.38 0.47
CA THR A 77 25.76 10.90 1.80
C THR A 77 27.14 10.26 1.80
N GLY A 78 27.61 9.77 0.64
CA GLY A 78 28.84 9.00 0.51
C GLY A 78 28.73 7.59 1.12
N MET A 79 27.52 7.11 1.40
CA MET A 79 27.26 5.82 2.02
C MET A 79 26.38 4.96 1.10
N PRO A 80 26.63 3.64 1.00
CA PRO A 80 25.73 2.73 0.31
C PRO A 80 24.30 2.79 0.88
N VAL A 81 23.29 2.64 0.04
CA VAL A 81 21.87 2.70 0.40
C VAL A 81 21.18 1.36 0.10
N VAL A 82 20.38 0.92 1.06
CA VAL A 82 19.43 -0.20 0.93
C VAL A 82 18.03 0.39 1.10
N ASN A 83 17.26 0.48 0.01
CA ASN A 83 15.84 0.82 0.10
C ASN A 83 15.05 -0.42 0.51
N TYR A 84 14.78 -0.52 1.81
CA TYR A 84 14.02 -1.60 2.41
C TYR A 84 12.57 -1.20 2.73
N GLY A 85 12.02 -0.21 2.02
CA GLY A 85 10.57 0.03 1.98
C GLY A 85 9.94 -0.64 0.77
N LEU A 86 8.72 -1.17 0.92
CA LEU A 86 8.02 -1.86 -0.17
C LEU A 86 6.52 -1.56 -0.16
N TYR A 87 5.72 -2.31 0.61
CA TYR A 87 4.26 -2.28 0.49
C TYR A 87 3.61 -2.06 1.85
N ALA A 88 2.76 -1.04 1.96
CA ALA A 88 2.08 -0.68 3.21
C ALA A 88 1.25 -1.84 3.79
N ASN A 89 0.72 -2.73 2.93
CA ASN A 89 -0.04 -3.90 3.34
C ASN A 89 0.83 -5.00 3.97
N LEU A 90 2.16 -4.96 3.86
CA LEU A 90 3.01 -5.81 4.71
C LEU A 90 3.03 -5.30 6.15
N GLY A 91 3.04 -3.97 6.31
CA GLY A 91 3.13 -3.26 7.58
C GLY A 91 4.57 -2.91 7.97
N THR A 92 4.77 -1.69 8.50
CA THR A 92 6.08 -1.17 8.96
C THR A 92 6.75 -2.13 9.94
N LYS A 93 5.96 -2.78 10.81
CA LYS A 93 6.42 -3.78 11.77
C LYS A 93 7.25 -4.90 11.11
N VAL A 94 6.82 -5.38 9.94
CA VAL A 94 7.44 -6.48 9.22
C VAL A 94 8.79 -6.07 8.65
N MET A 95 8.84 -4.89 8.00
CA MET A 95 10.08 -4.35 7.43
C MET A 95 11.12 -4.09 8.52
N LEU A 96 10.68 -3.63 9.69
CA LEU A 96 11.53 -3.54 10.88
C LEU A 96 12.01 -4.92 11.33
N ASP A 97 11.12 -5.90 11.53
CA ASP A 97 11.52 -7.23 12.00
C ASP A 97 12.55 -7.90 11.11
N MET A 98 12.32 -7.89 9.80
CA MET A 98 13.20 -8.54 8.83
C MET A 98 14.56 -7.84 8.71
N SER A 99 14.64 -6.54 9.01
CA SER A 99 15.91 -5.81 8.94
C SER A 99 16.79 -5.98 10.18
N ARG A 100 16.21 -6.22 11.36
CA ARG A 100 16.91 -6.23 12.67
C ARG A 100 18.23 -6.99 12.69
N LYS A 101 18.27 -8.18 12.06
CA LYS A 101 19.45 -9.06 12.14
C LYS A 101 20.60 -8.66 11.22
N HIS A 102 20.30 -7.86 10.19
CA HIS A 102 21.24 -7.48 9.14
C HIS A 102 21.86 -6.09 9.36
N ILE A 103 21.47 -5.42 10.45
CA ILE A 103 22.10 -4.19 10.94
C ILE A 103 23.47 -4.53 11.55
N LYS A 104 24.49 -3.78 11.14
CA LYS A 104 25.88 -3.90 11.59
C LYS A 104 26.39 -2.55 12.12
N ALA A 105 27.56 -2.58 12.74
CA ALA A 105 28.18 -1.38 13.31
C ALA A 105 28.43 -0.32 12.23
N GLY A 106 28.10 0.94 12.54
CA GLY A 106 28.21 2.08 11.64
C GLY A 106 27.04 2.25 10.66
N ASP A 107 26.10 1.30 10.60
CA ASP A 107 24.90 1.48 9.79
C ASP A 107 24.03 2.63 10.31
N ILE A 108 23.26 3.23 9.40
CA ILE A 108 22.23 4.23 9.71
C ILE A 108 20.89 3.65 9.26
N VAL A 109 19.94 3.49 10.17
CA VAL A 109 18.57 3.13 9.82
C VAL A 109 17.72 4.40 9.83
N VAL A 110 16.96 4.63 8.76
CA VAL A 110 15.98 5.72 8.70
C VAL A 110 14.59 5.15 8.52
N ILE A 111 13.74 5.39 9.51
CA ILE A 111 12.37 4.88 9.58
C ILE A 111 11.42 5.95 9.02
N CYS A 112 10.75 5.61 7.91
CA CYS A 112 9.89 6.50 7.12
C CYS A 112 8.50 5.88 6.83
N PRO A 113 7.65 5.63 7.85
CA PRO A 113 6.28 5.17 7.64
C PRO A 113 5.45 6.24 6.93
N GLU A 114 4.46 5.82 6.15
CA GLU A 114 3.47 6.75 5.58
C GLU A 114 2.64 7.38 6.69
N THR A 115 2.22 8.63 6.54
CA THR A 115 1.46 9.30 7.61
C THR A 115 -0.02 8.87 7.61
N ASN A 116 -0.25 7.61 7.98
CA ASN A 116 -1.55 6.96 8.14
C ASN A 116 -1.54 5.97 9.31
N ASP A 117 -2.73 5.58 9.77
CA ASP A 117 -2.93 4.69 10.91
C ASP A 117 -2.33 3.28 10.70
N GLN A 118 -2.47 2.73 9.49
CA GLN A 118 -1.97 1.39 9.18
C GLN A 118 -0.46 1.29 9.37
N THR A 119 0.32 2.23 8.82
CA THR A 119 1.80 2.18 8.86
C THR A 119 2.40 2.76 10.15
N TYR A 120 1.63 3.54 10.92
CA TYR A 120 1.94 3.94 12.30
C TYR A 120 1.40 2.96 13.36
N SER A 121 1.23 1.69 13.00
CA SER A 121 0.74 0.65 13.91
C SER A 121 1.56 -0.64 13.84
N LEU A 122 1.17 -1.62 14.65
CA LEU A 122 1.68 -2.99 14.61
C LEU A 122 0.92 -3.88 13.61
N TYR A 123 0.35 -3.27 12.57
CA TYR A 123 -0.32 -3.95 11.46
C TYR A 123 0.54 -5.08 10.89
N TYR A 124 -0.12 -6.20 10.55
CA TYR A 124 0.55 -7.42 10.13
C TYR A 124 -0.40 -8.26 9.26
N ASN A 125 -0.16 -8.28 7.96
CA ASN A 125 -0.92 -9.07 6.99
C ASN A 125 -0.19 -10.37 6.66
N ALA A 126 -0.62 -11.49 7.25
CA ALA A 126 0.05 -12.77 7.05
C ALA A 126 -0.04 -13.29 5.61
N ASP A 127 -1.14 -13.02 4.91
CA ASP A 127 -1.37 -13.44 3.54
C ASP A 127 -0.36 -12.76 2.59
N SER A 128 -0.27 -11.43 2.64
CA SER A 128 0.70 -10.67 1.83
C SER A 128 2.16 -11.01 2.16
N ILE A 129 2.47 -11.34 3.42
CA ILE A 129 3.82 -11.74 3.82
C ILE A 129 4.18 -13.11 3.22
N LEU A 130 3.27 -14.09 3.25
CA LEU A 130 3.52 -15.39 2.62
C LEU A 130 3.70 -15.28 1.11
N GLN A 131 2.92 -14.41 0.46
CA GLN A 131 3.10 -14.07 -0.96
C GLN A 131 4.49 -13.47 -1.23
N ALA A 132 4.93 -12.52 -0.40
CA ALA A 132 6.26 -11.93 -0.51
C ALA A 132 7.40 -12.95 -0.26
N TYR A 133 7.15 -13.98 0.55
CA TYR A 133 8.11 -15.05 0.85
C TYR A 133 8.15 -16.14 -0.21
N ASP A 134 7.30 -16.08 -1.23
CA ASP A 134 7.19 -17.15 -2.22
C ASP A 134 8.51 -17.35 -3.00
N SER A 135 9.17 -16.24 -3.35
CA SER A 135 10.46 -16.24 -4.07
C SER A 135 11.65 -16.64 -3.19
N ASP A 136 11.63 -16.29 -1.90
CA ASP A 136 12.67 -16.68 -0.93
C ASP A 136 12.03 -17.08 0.41
N PRO A 137 11.71 -18.37 0.60
CA PRO A 137 11.12 -18.87 1.83
C PRO A 137 12.06 -18.78 3.04
N SER A 138 13.38 -18.58 2.83
CA SER A 138 14.35 -18.47 3.92
C SER A 138 14.15 -17.20 4.75
N MET A 139 13.49 -16.19 4.19
CA MET A 139 13.10 -14.96 4.89
C MET A 139 12.26 -15.22 6.16
N ILE A 140 11.57 -16.37 6.24
CA ILE A 140 10.84 -16.79 7.44
C ILE A 140 11.72 -16.85 8.69
N PHE A 141 13.02 -17.12 8.52
CA PHE A 141 13.94 -17.21 9.66
C PHE A 141 14.20 -15.85 10.28
N ASP A 142 13.99 -14.75 9.55
CA ASP A 142 14.15 -13.37 10.03
C ASP A 142 12.87 -12.74 10.55
N ALA A 143 11.73 -13.42 10.40
CA ALA A 143 10.49 -13.03 11.05
C ALA A 143 10.56 -13.22 12.58
N LYS A 144 9.90 -12.34 13.35
CA LYS A 144 9.73 -12.53 14.79
C LYS A 144 8.79 -13.70 15.08
N ILE A 145 9.22 -14.60 15.97
CA ILE A 145 8.45 -15.80 16.38
C ILE A 145 7.08 -15.47 16.99
N THR A 146 6.91 -14.28 17.56
CA THR A 146 5.63 -13.82 18.12
C THR A 146 4.51 -13.76 17.07
N ASN A 147 4.85 -13.69 15.78
CA ASN A 147 3.89 -13.67 14.68
C ASN A 147 3.73 -15.01 13.94
N ALA A 148 4.46 -16.06 14.36
CA ALA A 148 4.44 -17.36 13.69
C ALA A 148 3.04 -17.97 13.60
N GLY A 149 2.21 -17.79 14.63
CA GLY A 149 0.82 -18.28 14.63
C GLY A 149 -0.04 -17.67 13.51
N LYS A 150 0.15 -16.38 13.19
CA LYS A 150 -0.57 -15.71 12.09
C LYS A 150 -0.16 -16.29 10.73
N LEU A 151 1.13 -16.50 10.51
CA LEU A 151 1.65 -17.10 9.28
C LEU A 151 1.18 -18.56 9.11
N ILE A 152 1.23 -19.36 10.18
CA ILE A 152 0.73 -20.74 10.17
C ILE A 152 -0.77 -20.77 9.82
N GLY A 153 -1.55 -19.82 10.35
CA GLY A 153 -2.98 -19.69 10.06
C GLY A 153 -3.30 -19.35 8.60
N ALA A 154 -2.46 -18.53 7.95
CA ALA A 154 -2.62 -18.13 6.55
C ALA A 154 -2.09 -19.18 5.54
N LEU A 155 -1.22 -20.08 5.98
CA LEU A 155 -0.55 -21.06 5.11
C LEU A 155 -1.49 -21.95 4.27
N PRO A 156 -2.65 -22.44 4.78
CA PRO A 156 -3.58 -23.22 3.97
C PRO A 156 -4.18 -22.46 2.79
N ALA A 157 -4.61 -21.22 3.00
CA ALA A 157 -5.16 -20.39 1.93
C ALA A 157 -4.10 -20.08 0.89
N PHE A 158 -2.90 -19.69 1.33
CA PHE A 158 -1.75 -19.45 0.45
C PHE A 158 -1.41 -20.68 -0.41
N ALA A 159 -1.32 -21.86 0.20
CA ALA A 159 -1.00 -23.10 -0.51
C ALA A 159 -2.08 -23.49 -1.52
N ALA A 160 -3.37 -23.31 -1.16
CA ALA A 160 -4.49 -23.56 -2.05
C ALA A 160 -4.47 -22.62 -3.26
N ASN A 161 -4.27 -21.31 -3.04
CA ASN A 161 -4.18 -20.33 -4.12
C ASN A 161 -3.00 -20.62 -5.05
N LYS A 162 -1.81 -20.93 -4.50
CA LYS A 162 -0.65 -21.34 -5.31
C LYS A 162 -0.94 -22.56 -6.18
N LEU A 163 -1.63 -23.56 -5.62
CA LEU A 163 -2.00 -24.76 -6.37
C LEU A 163 -3.00 -24.42 -7.49
N GLU A 164 -3.99 -23.57 -7.21
CA GLU A 164 -4.95 -23.10 -8.21
C GLU A 164 -4.25 -22.38 -9.37
N PHE A 165 -3.37 -21.42 -9.08
CA PHE A 165 -2.60 -20.71 -10.12
C PHE A 165 -1.70 -21.65 -10.92
N HIS A 166 -1.07 -22.61 -10.26
CA HIS A 166 -0.26 -23.61 -10.96
C HIS A 166 -1.09 -24.51 -11.89
N LEU A 167 -2.29 -24.94 -11.47
CA LEU A 167 -3.15 -25.82 -12.25
C LEU A 167 -3.85 -25.09 -13.41
N SER A 168 -4.21 -23.82 -13.22
CA SER A 168 -4.86 -22.97 -14.22
C SER A 168 -3.89 -22.33 -15.20
N GLY A 169 -2.62 -22.17 -14.82
CA GLY A 169 -1.61 -21.46 -15.61
C GLY A 169 -1.75 -19.93 -15.59
N THR A 170 -2.60 -19.38 -14.72
CA THR A 170 -2.87 -17.94 -14.60
C THR A 170 -2.12 -17.35 -13.42
N LYS A 171 -0.81 -17.20 -13.57
CA LYS A 171 0.04 -16.64 -12.52
C LYS A 171 -0.41 -15.21 -12.14
N PRO A 172 -0.48 -14.86 -10.84
CA PRO A 172 -0.73 -13.49 -10.42
C PRO A 172 0.33 -12.56 -11.00
N SER A 173 -0.11 -11.55 -11.74
CA SER A 173 0.75 -10.48 -12.23
C SER A 173 0.12 -9.14 -11.85
N SER A 174 0.98 -8.17 -11.57
CA SER A 174 0.54 -6.79 -11.44
C SER A 174 0.64 -6.16 -12.84
N ALA A 175 -0.41 -5.46 -13.28
CA ALA A 175 -0.30 -4.63 -14.46
C ALA A 175 0.51 -3.35 -14.13
N ASP A 176 1.15 -2.79 -15.15
CA ASP A 176 1.80 -1.47 -15.11
C ASP A 176 2.94 -1.34 -14.08
N ILE A 177 3.07 -0.17 -13.45
CA ILE A 177 4.21 0.23 -12.60
C ILE A 177 4.31 -0.54 -11.27
N TYR A 178 3.28 -1.31 -10.92
CA TYR A 178 3.22 -2.09 -9.69
C TYR A 178 3.74 -3.53 -9.87
N ALA A 179 4.49 -3.83 -10.92
CA ALA A 179 5.14 -5.12 -11.11
C ALA A 179 6.57 -5.15 -10.56
N LYS A 180 7.09 -6.34 -10.25
CA LYS A 180 8.50 -6.52 -9.82
C LYS A 180 9.49 -5.93 -10.84
N GLU A 181 9.18 -6.05 -12.13
CA GLU A 181 10.03 -5.53 -13.21
C GLU A 181 10.17 -3.99 -13.23
N SER A 182 9.36 -3.27 -12.46
CA SER A 182 9.45 -1.80 -12.35
C SER A 182 10.53 -1.32 -11.36
N PHE A 183 11.15 -2.25 -10.62
CA PHE A 183 12.19 -1.97 -9.64
C PHE A 183 13.60 -2.05 -10.24
N ASP A 184 14.50 -1.19 -9.77
CA ASP A 184 15.93 -1.29 -10.04
C ASP A 184 16.68 -2.09 -8.97
N GLU A 185 18.01 -2.16 -9.09
CA GLU A 185 18.88 -2.88 -8.16
C GLU A 185 18.90 -2.33 -6.73
N TYR A 186 18.39 -1.10 -6.50
CA TYR A 186 18.25 -0.51 -5.16
C TYR A 186 16.92 -0.90 -4.52
N GLY A 187 15.97 -1.38 -5.33
CA GLY A 187 14.57 -1.52 -4.96
C GLY A 187 13.80 -0.21 -5.11
N ASP A 188 14.27 0.73 -5.93
CA ASP A 188 13.50 1.93 -6.28
C ASP A 188 12.68 1.65 -7.53
N ILE A 189 11.48 2.24 -7.65
CA ILE A 189 10.75 2.24 -8.92
C ILE A 189 11.48 3.16 -9.89
N PHE A 190 12.06 2.60 -10.95
CA PHE A 190 12.85 3.36 -11.95
C PHE A 190 12.04 3.84 -13.16
N VAL A 191 10.84 3.29 -13.34
CA VAL A 191 9.93 3.65 -14.44
C VAL A 191 9.58 5.14 -14.36
N GLU A 192 9.66 5.85 -15.48
CA GLU A 192 9.45 7.30 -15.51
C GLU A 192 8.02 7.68 -15.12
N ARG A 193 7.90 8.50 -14.06
CA ARG A 193 6.64 9.06 -13.54
C ARG A 193 6.66 10.56 -13.76
N LYS A 194 6.17 11.03 -14.90
CA LYS A 194 6.42 12.42 -15.36
C LYS A 194 5.70 13.48 -14.53
N PHE A 195 4.43 13.23 -14.21
CA PHE A 195 3.54 14.19 -13.57
C PHE A 195 2.48 13.45 -12.74
N ASN A 196 1.65 14.21 -12.05
CA ASN A 196 0.53 13.70 -11.27
C ASN A 196 -0.59 13.16 -12.17
N GLU A 197 -0.99 11.91 -11.98
CA GLU A 197 -2.04 11.22 -12.73
C GLU A 197 -3.38 11.17 -11.99
N MET A 198 -3.43 11.60 -10.72
CA MET A 198 -4.67 11.67 -9.95
C MET A 198 -5.55 12.81 -10.43
N ARG A 199 -6.80 12.53 -10.79
CA ARG A 199 -7.70 13.52 -11.40
C ARG A 199 -7.85 14.81 -10.60
N SER A 200 -7.99 14.71 -9.28
CA SER A 200 -8.11 15.83 -8.34
C SER A 200 -6.77 16.46 -7.92
N ASP A 201 -5.67 16.02 -8.52
CA ASP A 201 -4.27 16.21 -8.11
C ASP A 201 -3.93 15.60 -6.75
N TYR A 202 -4.86 14.86 -6.14
CA TYR A 202 -4.67 14.08 -4.92
C TYR A 202 -5.73 12.97 -4.88
N ASP A 203 -5.46 11.92 -4.12
CA ASP A 203 -6.39 10.83 -3.89
C ASP A 203 -7.42 11.28 -2.83
N THR A 204 -8.68 11.46 -3.26
CA THR A 204 -9.78 11.92 -2.42
C THR A 204 -10.21 10.87 -1.40
N ALA A 205 -10.03 9.59 -1.71
CA ALA A 205 -10.40 8.49 -0.84
C ALA A 205 -9.44 8.34 0.34
N MET A 206 -8.17 8.73 0.20
CA MET A 206 -7.15 8.57 1.24
C MET A 206 -6.60 9.92 1.76
N PRO A 207 -7.41 10.74 2.46
CA PRO A 207 -6.92 11.98 3.05
C PRO A 207 -5.85 11.71 4.12
N ILE A 208 -4.92 12.66 4.28
CA ILE A 208 -3.85 12.58 5.26
C ILE A 208 -4.29 13.34 6.52
N ASN A 209 -4.54 12.59 7.59
CA ASN A 209 -4.87 13.13 8.90
C ASN A 209 -3.64 13.01 9.81
N ILE A 210 -2.86 14.08 9.93
CA ILE A 210 -1.75 14.18 10.87
C ILE A 210 -2.35 14.38 12.27
N SER A 211 -2.37 13.33 13.08
CA SER A 211 -2.89 13.33 14.46
C SER A 211 -2.17 12.26 15.27
N ILE A 212 -2.00 12.46 16.57
CA ILE A 212 -1.47 11.42 17.48
C ILE A 212 -2.37 10.18 17.49
N ASP A 213 -3.65 10.31 17.15
CA ASP A 213 -4.63 9.21 17.13
C ASP A 213 -4.31 8.15 16.06
N ILE A 214 -3.48 8.47 15.06
CA ILE A 214 -3.07 7.48 14.05
C ILE A 214 -2.00 6.53 14.61
N ILE A 215 -1.38 6.88 15.73
CA ILE A 215 -0.32 6.08 16.35
C ILE A 215 -0.96 4.92 17.09
N GLY A 216 -0.84 3.73 16.52
CA GLY A 216 -1.40 2.52 17.11
C GLY A 216 -0.72 2.14 18.43
N ASP A 217 -1.49 1.49 19.30
CA ASP A 217 -1.02 1.02 20.60
C ASP A 217 0.29 0.21 20.50
N GLY A 218 1.27 0.60 21.32
CA GLY A 218 2.58 -0.05 21.39
C GLY A 218 3.51 0.20 20.20
N PHE A 219 3.12 1.02 19.22
CA PHE A 219 3.98 1.32 18.07
C PHE A 219 5.26 2.07 18.47
N ILE A 220 5.15 3.10 19.31
CA ILE A 220 6.30 3.87 19.82
C ILE A 220 7.26 2.97 20.60
N ASP A 221 6.75 2.20 21.57
CA ASP A 221 7.55 1.25 22.35
C ASP A 221 8.30 0.26 21.43
N TYR A 222 7.65 -0.18 20.36
CA TYR A 222 8.22 -1.08 19.39
C TYR A 222 9.35 -0.44 18.57
N LEU A 223 9.22 0.83 18.18
CA LEU A 223 10.28 1.59 17.53
C LEU A 223 11.47 1.80 18.47
N ASN A 224 11.22 2.09 19.75
CA ASN A 224 12.27 2.25 20.76
C ASN A 224 13.02 0.93 21.01
N ASP A 225 12.31 -0.21 21.12
CA ASP A 225 12.94 -1.55 21.17
C ASP A 225 13.79 -1.84 19.92
N TYR A 226 13.30 -1.46 18.73
CA TYR A 226 14.07 -1.58 17.50
C TYR A 226 15.36 -0.74 17.55
N ALA A 227 15.23 0.52 17.94
CA ALA A 227 16.36 1.45 18.02
C ALA A 227 17.39 1.02 19.05
N GLU A 228 16.95 0.52 20.21
CA GLU A 228 17.85 -0.04 21.23
C GLU A 228 18.62 -1.26 20.68
N ASN A 229 17.97 -2.13 19.92
CA ASN A 229 18.62 -3.27 19.28
C ASN A 229 19.68 -2.84 18.26
N ALA A 230 19.35 -1.88 17.40
CA ALA A 230 20.27 -1.33 16.40
C ALA A 230 21.47 -0.63 17.08
N LYS A 231 21.22 0.15 18.14
CA LYS A 231 22.27 0.82 18.92
C LYS A 231 23.21 -0.18 19.60
N LYS A 232 22.70 -1.28 20.16
CA LYS A 232 23.52 -2.38 20.72
C LYS A 232 24.45 -3.02 19.67
N ARG A 233 24.09 -2.94 18.38
CA ARG A 233 24.90 -3.38 17.24
C ARG A 233 25.84 -2.30 16.71
N GLY A 234 25.85 -1.11 17.30
CA GLY A 234 26.69 0.02 16.90
C GLY A 234 26.14 0.84 15.73
N ALA A 235 24.84 0.73 15.43
CA ALA A 235 24.16 1.52 14.41
C ALA A 235 23.45 2.75 15.00
N GLN A 236 23.13 3.71 14.15
CA GLN A 236 22.26 4.85 14.47
C GLN A 236 20.87 4.63 13.89
N VAL A 237 19.85 5.18 14.54
CA VAL A 237 18.46 5.14 14.06
C VAL A 237 17.91 6.54 14.06
N PHE A 238 17.22 6.90 12.98
CA PHE A 238 16.54 8.17 12.81
C PHE A 238 15.11 7.96 12.35
N PHE A 239 14.23 8.89 12.70
CA PHE A 239 12.89 9.00 12.15
C PHE A 239 12.85 10.11 11.11
N SER A 240 12.25 9.85 9.95
CA SER A 240 11.95 10.89 8.97
C SER A 240 10.54 10.74 8.39
N PHE A 241 9.87 11.85 8.06
CA PHE A 241 8.52 11.81 7.51
C PHE A 241 8.47 11.24 6.09
N SER A 242 7.36 10.57 5.77
CA SER A 242 6.97 10.30 4.38
C SER A 242 6.60 11.62 3.68
N PRO A 243 6.74 11.72 2.35
CA PRO A 243 6.17 12.84 1.61
C PRO A 243 4.65 12.81 1.74
N MET A 244 4.04 13.97 1.88
CA MET A 244 2.59 14.12 2.02
C MET A 244 2.09 15.11 0.99
N ASN A 245 1.08 14.72 0.21
CA ASN A 245 0.46 15.63 -0.74
C ASN A 245 -0.28 16.74 0.01
N SER A 246 0.16 17.98 -0.15
CA SER A 246 -0.41 19.16 0.52
C SER A 246 -1.94 19.29 0.37
N ARG A 247 -2.52 18.86 -0.75
CA ARG A 247 -3.98 18.89 -0.98
C ARG A 247 -4.74 17.84 -0.17
N ALA A 248 -4.06 16.74 0.18
CA ALA A 248 -4.62 15.64 0.95
C ALA A 248 -4.55 15.88 2.47
N VAL A 249 -3.66 16.76 2.95
CA VAL A 249 -3.52 17.07 4.37
C VAL A 249 -4.75 17.81 4.88
N LYS A 250 -5.42 17.26 5.89
CA LYS A 250 -6.62 17.86 6.52
C LYS A 250 -6.36 18.45 7.91
N SER A 251 -5.16 18.26 8.44
CA SER A 251 -4.75 18.78 9.75
C SER A 251 -4.33 20.24 9.69
N ASP A 252 -4.70 21.01 10.71
CA ASP A 252 -4.19 22.36 10.95
C ASP A 252 -2.76 22.34 11.52
N ASP A 253 -2.15 23.51 11.63
CA ASP A 253 -0.75 23.64 12.09
C ASP A 253 -0.57 23.23 13.56
N ALA A 254 -1.60 23.42 14.40
CA ALA A 254 -1.55 23.03 15.81
C ALA A 254 -1.45 21.49 15.95
N LYS A 255 -2.24 20.74 15.17
CA LYS A 255 -2.16 19.27 15.13
C LYS A 255 -0.83 18.76 14.58
N LYS A 256 -0.28 19.43 13.56
CA LYS A 256 1.05 19.08 13.01
C LYS A 256 2.14 19.27 14.06
N GLU A 257 2.12 20.40 14.77
CA GLU A 257 3.09 20.69 15.83
C GLU A 257 2.96 19.72 17.00
N GLU A 258 1.73 19.42 17.44
CA GLU A 258 1.46 18.43 18.48
C GLU A 258 2.01 17.05 18.08
N PHE A 259 1.73 16.59 16.86
CA PHE A 259 2.22 15.32 16.36
C PHE A 259 3.74 15.26 16.30
N TYR A 260 4.38 16.30 15.75
CA TYR A 260 5.83 16.41 15.67
C TYR A 260 6.48 16.37 17.05
N ARG A 261 5.94 17.14 18.00
CA ARG A 261 6.42 17.19 19.38
C ARG A 261 6.24 15.85 20.08
N TYR A 262 5.09 15.21 19.90
CA TYR A 262 4.81 13.89 20.47
C TYR A 262 5.85 12.85 20.03
N LEU A 263 6.18 12.80 18.74
CA LEU A 263 7.24 11.90 18.25
C LEU A 263 8.60 12.23 18.87
N GLY A 264 8.97 13.53 18.92
CA GLY A 264 10.25 13.96 19.51
C GLY A 264 10.38 13.72 21.01
N GLU A 265 9.27 13.73 21.75
CA GLU A 265 9.23 13.48 23.20
C GLU A 265 9.21 11.99 23.57
N ASN A 266 8.66 11.14 22.69
CA ASN A 266 8.40 9.72 23.01
C ASN A 266 9.30 8.73 22.25
N LEU A 267 10.01 9.15 21.20
CA LEU A 267 11.03 8.32 20.55
C LEU A 267 12.39 8.48 21.26
N ASP A 268 13.04 7.35 21.55
CA ASP A 268 14.38 7.32 22.19
C ASP A 268 15.52 7.63 21.21
N PHE A 269 15.18 8.08 20.00
CA PHE A 269 16.09 8.38 18.91
C PHE A 269 15.58 9.59 18.09
N PRO A 270 16.46 10.32 17.38
CA PRO A 270 16.10 11.61 16.81
C PRO A 270 15.09 11.52 15.66
N VAL A 271 14.14 12.46 15.64
CA VAL A 271 13.38 12.87 14.46
C VAL A 271 14.22 13.90 13.70
N ILE A 272 14.63 13.59 12.47
CA ILE A 272 15.65 14.38 11.75
C ILE A 272 15.08 15.32 10.68
N SER A 273 13.86 15.10 10.23
CA SER A 273 13.18 15.98 9.28
C SER A 273 12.19 16.93 9.96
N ASP A 274 11.99 18.10 9.37
CA ASP A 274 10.84 18.96 9.67
C ASP A 274 9.62 18.42 8.91
N ILE A 275 8.49 18.27 9.60
CA ILE A 275 7.26 17.76 8.99
C ILE A 275 6.78 18.64 7.81
N ASN A 276 7.03 19.94 7.86
CA ASN A 276 6.58 20.88 6.84
C ASN A 276 7.39 20.76 5.54
N ASP A 277 8.67 20.41 5.63
CA ASP A 277 9.53 20.20 4.45
C ASP A 277 9.09 18.98 3.62
N TYR A 278 8.30 18.09 4.23
CA TYR A 278 7.78 16.87 3.60
C TYR A 278 6.30 17.00 3.17
N ILE A 279 5.65 18.13 3.42
CA ILE A 279 4.33 18.46 2.84
C ILE A 279 4.58 19.16 1.50
N LEU A 280 4.48 18.40 0.40
CA LEU A 280 4.90 18.84 -0.94
C LEU A 280 3.69 19.25 -1.80
N GLU A 281 3.96 20.09 -2.81
CA GLU A 281 2.97 20.43 -3.84
C GLU A 281 2.50 19.18 -4.59
N SER A 282 1.23 19.15 -4.97
CA SER A 282 0.61 17.98 -5.62
C SER A 282 1.32 17.54 -6.90
N ALA A 283 1.93 18.47 -7.65
CA ALA A 283 2.65 18.14 -8.88
C ALA A 283 3.90 17.25 -8.68
N TYR A 284 4.34 17.06 -7.43
CA TYR A 284 5.39 16.09 -7.10
C TYR A 284 4.87 14.68 -6.84
N PHE A 285 3.56 14.48 -6.72
CA PHE A 285 2.92 13.18 -6.51
C PHE A 285 2.51 12.56 -7.83
N TYR A 286 2.55 11.23 -7.90
CA TYR A 286 2.26 10.46 -9.10
C TYR A 286 0.78 10.00 -9.08
N ASP A 287 0.48 8.92 -8.37
CA ASP A 287 -0.83 8.24 -8.41
C ASP A 287 -1.46 8.03 -7.02
N THR A 288 -0.78 8.42 -5.95
CA THR A 288 -1.31 8.43 -4.58
C THR A 288 -0.85 9.66 -3.81
N ASN A 289 -1.35 9.85 -2.59
CA ASN A 289 -0.92 10.94 -1.70
C ASN A 289 0.47 10.73 -1.06
N PHE A 290 1.17 9.63 -1.41
CA PHE A 290 2.50 9.27 -0.89
C PHE A 290 3.52 8.89 -2.00
N HIS A 291 3.06 8.50 -3.19
CA HIS A 291 3.93 8.13 -4.31
C HIS A 291 4.38 9.37 -5.08
N LEU A 292 5.69 9.50 -5.30
CA LEU A 292 6.26 10.66 -5.98
C LEU A 292 6.50 10.40 -7.46
N THR A 293 6.42 11.47 -8.25
CA THR A 293 6.97 11.54 -9.61
C THR A 293 8.49 11.32 -9.58
N THR A 294 9.11 11.05 -10.73
CA THR A 294 10.59 10.93 -10.82
C THR A 294 11.26 12.20 -10.26
N ARG A 295 10.69 13.38 -10.51
CA ARG A 295 11.21 14.65 -10.00
C ARG A 295 10.94 14.84 -8.50
N GLY A 296 9.78 14.40 -8.01
CA GLY A 296 9.47 14.40 -6.58
C GLY A 296 10.42 13.48 -5.80
N ALA A 297 10.70 12.28 -6.29
CA ALA A 297 11.63 11.34 -5.67
C ALA A 297 13.05 11.94 -5.53
N ARG A 298 13.52 12.65 -6.56
CA ARG A 298 14.80 13.37 -6.53
C ARG A 298 14.82 14.53 -5.54
N LEU A 299 13.75 15.34 -5.48
CA LEU A 299 13.59 16.40 -4.49
C LEU A 299 13.66 15.82 -3.06
N ARG A 300 12.86 14.78 -2.80
CA ARG A 300 12.85 14.13 -1.49
C ARG A 300 14.19 13.49 -1.14
N SER A 301 14.87 12.84 -2.07
CA SER A 301 16.22 12.28 -1.83
C SER A 301 17.21 13.37 -1.42
N ALA A 302 17.14 14.56 -2.02
CA ALA A 302 17.99 15.67 -1.65
C ALA A 302 17.69 16.20 -0.23
N LEU A 303 16.40 16.34 0.13
CA LEU A 303 15.98 16.73 1.48
C LEU A 303 16.43 15.71 2.52
N LEU A 304 16.16 14.42 2.26
CA LEU A 304 16.52 13.34 3.16
C LEU A 304 18.04 13.21 3.33
N ALA A 305 18.81 13.44 2.26
CA ALA A 305 20.26 13.48 2.35
C ALA A 305 20.75 14.62 3.26
N ASP A 306 20.17 15.82 3.15
CA ASP A 306 20.50 16.95 4.03
C ASP A 306 20.19 16.62 5.49
N ASP A 307 19.00 16.08 5.76
CA ASP A 307 18.59 15.67 7.11
C ASP A 307 19.55 14.66 7.74
N ILE A 308 19.91 13.60 7.00
CA ILE A 308 20.85 12.57 7.48
C ILE A 308 22.22 13.19 7.73
N ARG A 309 22.73 14.02 6.81
CA ARG A 309 24.03 14.69 6.94
C ARG A 309 24.07 15.60 8.16
N ARG A 310 23.04 16.43 8.37
CA ARG A 310 22.91 17.31 9.54
C ARG A 310 22.85 16.50 10.83
N ALA A 311 22.06 15.43 10.86
CA ALA A 311 21.97 14.54 12.02
C ALA A 311 23.30 13.85 12.35
N CYS A 312 24.13 13.56 11.33
CA CYS A 312 25.48 13.04 11.49
C CYS A 312 26.56 14.12 11.74
N GLY A 313 26.18 15.39 11.89
CA GLY A 313 27.09 16.50 12.18
C GLY A 313 27.95 16.96 10.98
N MET A 314 27.58 16.60 9.76
CA MET A 314 28.24 17.07 8.55
C MET A 314 27.79 18.51 8.26
N THR A 315 28.75 19.41 8.04
CA THR A 315 28.49 20.86 7.87
C THR A 315 28.75 21.38 6.46
N ASP A 316 29.28 20.53 5.57
CA ASP A 316 29.50 20.90 4.18
C ASP A 316 28.17 20.95 3.42
N PHE A 317 27.96 22.06 2.72
CA PHE A 317 26.76 22.31 1.91
C PHE A 317 26.65 21.32 0.75
N VAL A 318 25.49 20.67 0.64
CA VAL A 318 25.10 19.98 -0.59
C VAL A 318 24.30 20.96 -1.42
N GLU A 319 24.71 21.17 -2.67
CA GLU A 319 23.98 22.03 -3.59
C GLU A 319 22.53 21.54 -3.73
N THR A 320 21.59 22.36 -3.25
CA THR A 320 20.16 22.07 -3.36
C THR A 320 19.76 22.16 -4.82
N ILE A 321 19.78 21.02 -5.52
CA ILE A 321 19.27 20.94 -6.88
C ILE A 321 17.78 21.21 -6.84
N LYS A 322 17.35 22.30 -7.49
CA LYS A 322 15.92 22.58 -7.67
C LYS A 322 15.36 21.64 -8.73
N TYR A 323 14.62 20.63 -8.28
CA TYR A 323 13.85 19.77 -9.16
C TYR A 323 12.46 20.36 -9.32
N THR A 324 12.22 21.15 -10.37
CA THR A 324 10.89 21.70 -10.64
C THR A 324 9.93 20.58 -11.05
N SER A 325 8.71 20.53 -10.53
CA SER A 325 7.68 19.60 -11.01
C SER A 325 7.37 19.80 -12.50
N ILE A 326 6.71 18.81 -13.12
CA ILE A 326 6.11 18.92 -14.45
C ILE A 326 4.60 18.85 -14.26
N SER A 327 3.88 19.82 -14.82
CA SER A 327 2.41 19.81 -14.79
C SER A 327 1.86 18.77 -15.78
N ARG A 328 0.76 18.12 -15.38
CA ARG A 328 -0.01 17.25 -16.27
C ARG A 328 -0.52 18.05 -17.49
N PRO A 329 -0.51 17.48 -18.71
CA PRO A 329 -1.05 18.14 -19.89
C PRO A 329 -2.51 18.57 -19.75
N GLU A 330 -2.90 19.64 -20.43
CA GLU A 330 -4.32 19.99 -20.59
C GLU A 330 -5.08 18.85 -21.28
N ASN A 331 -6.32 18.59 -20.85
CA ASN A 331 -7.20 17.52 -21.35
C ASN A 331 -6.63 16.09 -21.24
N TYR A 332 -5.73 15.82 -20.29
CA TYR A 332 -5.13 14.49 -20.09
C TYR A 332 -6.15 13.35 -19.95
N PHE A 333 -7.28 13.58 -19.27
CA PHE A 333 -8.30 12.56 -19.06
C PHE A 333 -9.25 12.36 -20.25
N GLY A 334 -9.17 13.21 -21.28
CA GLY A 334 -9.98 13.06 -22.48
C GLY A 334 -11.48 13.15 -22.23
N ASP A 335 -11.90 13.95 -21.23
CA ASP A 335 -13.31 14.21 -20.95
C ASP A 335 -13.94 14.97 -22.13
N GLU A 336 -14.31 14.26 -23.20
CA GLU A 336 -15.19 14.79 -24.25
C GLU A 336 -16.60 14.91 -23.67
N GLU A 337 -17.33 15.98 -24.04
CA GLU A 337 -18.74 16.19 -23.66
C GLU A 337 -19.62 15.13 -24.34
N ASP A 338 -19.63 13.92 -23.78
CA ASP A 338 -20.55 12.86 -24.19
C ASP A 338 -21.98 13.16 -23.70
N LYS A 339 -22.96 12.55 -24.37
CA LYS A 339 -24.37 12.65 -23.95
C LYS A 339 -24.56 12.02 -22.57
N ASP A 340 -25.42 12.64 -21.76
CA ASP A 340 -25.87 12.07 -20.49
C ASP A 340 -26.31 10.61 -20.64
N ASP A 341 -25.79 9.77 -19.76
CA ASP A 341 -26.14 8.35 -19.67
C ASP A 341 -27.60 8.20 -19.22
N GLU A 342 -28.34 7.26 -19.82
CA GLU A 342 -29.75 7.04 -19.47
C GLU A 342 -29.95 6.57 -18.02
N ASN A 343 -28.92 6.00 -17.39
CA ASN A 343 -28.91 5.56 -16.00
C ASN A 343 -28.65 6.71 -15.03
N ALA A 344 -28.17 7.87 -15.50
CA ALA A 344 -27.87 9.02 -14.64
C ALA A 344 -29.07 9.49 -13.82
N LYS A 345 -30.30 9.33 -14.34
CA LYS A 345 -31.56 9.68 -13.65
C LYS A 345 -31.78 8.95 -12.31
N TYR A 346 -31.06 7.85 -12.04
CA TYR A 346 -31.18 7.09 -10.79
C TYR A 346 -30.29 7.61 -9.66
N PHE A 347 -29.35 8.50 -9.96
CA PHE A 347 -28.32 8.94 -9.02
C PHE A 347 -28.43 10.43 -8.75
N THR A 348 -27.92 10.85 -7.59
CA THR A 348 -27.66 12.25 -7.28
C THR A 348 -26.17 12.50 -7.37
N PHE A 349 -25.78 13.69 -7.85
CA PHE A 349 -24.38 14.02 -8.11
C PHE A 349 -23.94 15.28 -7.36
N GLU A 350 -22.64 15.34 -7.09
CA GLU A 350 -21.90 16.56 -6.73
C GLU A 350 -20.85 16.83 -7.81
N LYS A 351 -20.83 18.07 -8.33
CA LYS A 351 -19.86 18.48 -9.34
C LYS A 351 -18.59 19.00 -8.69
N THR A 352 -17.47 18.43 -9.12
CA THR A 352 -16.12 18.79 -8.68
C THR A 352 -15.26 19.24 -9.87
N SER A 353 -14.05 19.70 -9.61
CA SER A 353 -13.06 19.98 -10.67
C SER A 353 -12.63 18.72 -11.43
N SER A 354 -12.89 17.53 -10.89
CA SER A 354 -12.50 16.21 -11.38
C SER A 354 -13.69 15.40 -11.91
N GLY A 355 -14.80 16.04 -12.25
CA GLY A 355 -16.02 15.35 -12.71
C GLY A 355 -17.10 15.25 -11.65
N LEU A 356 -17.99 14.26 -11.79
CA LEU A 356 -19.14 14.06 -10.93
C LEU A 356 -18.91 12.93 -9.93
N ILE A 357 -19.26 13.21 -8.68
CA ILE A 357 -19.31 12.24 -7.60
C ILE A 357 -20.76 11.80 -7.42
N ILE A 358 -21.05 10.50 -7.47
CA ILE A 358 -22.35 9.95 -7.07
C ILE A 358 -22.47 10.08 -5.55
N THR A 359 -23.42 10.87 -5.07
CA THR A 359 -23.66 11.12 -3.64
C THR A 359 -24.85 10.36 -3.06
N GLY A 360 -25.67 9.74 -3.92
CA GLY A 360 -26.95 9.21 -3.48
C GLY A 360 -27.79 8.62 -4.62
N LEU A 361 -29.00 8.20 -4.24
CA LEU A 361 -30.04 7.72 -5.15
C LEU A 361 -31.22 8.67 -5.18
N THR A 362 -31.77 8.88 -6.39
CA THR A 362 -33.07 9.54 -6.57
C THR A 362 -34.20 8.65 -6.08
N ASP A 363 -35.42 9.19 -5.99
CA ASP A 363 -36.61 8.40 -5.64
C ASP A 363 -36.93 7.30 -6.66
N GLU A 364 -36.48 7.46 -7.92
CA GLU A 364 -36.55 6.41 -8.94
C GLU A 364 -35.46 5.36 -8.72
N GLY A 365 -34.22 5.79 -8.40
CA GLY A 365 -33.10 4.90 -8.11
C GLY A 365 -33.35 4.01 -6.90
N LYS A 366 -33.95 4.55 -5.83
CA LYS A 366 -34.32 3.80 -4.61
C LYS A 366 -35.33 2.66 -4.86
N LYS A 367 -35.98 2.62 -6.03
CA LYS A 367 -36.94 1.57 -6.40
C LYS A 367 -36.31 0.49 -7.28
N GLN A 368 -35.09 0.70 -7.76
CA GLN A 368 -34.43 -0.23 -8.67
C GLN A 368 -33.77 -1.36 -7.88
N SER A 369 -34.03 -2.60 -8.29
CA SER A 369 -33.29 -3.75 -7.77
C SER A 369 -31.93 -3.94 -8.45
N THR A 370 -31.73 -3.31 -9.60
CA THR A 370 -30.48 -3.31 -10.36
C THR A 370 -30.16 -1.88 -10.77
N LEU A 371 -28.94 -1.43 -10.51
CA LEU A 371 -28.44 -0.13 -10.93
C LEU A 371 -27.18 -0.31 -11.76
N THR A 372 -27.04 0.49 -12.82
CA THR A 372 -25.82 0.57 -13.63
C THR A 372 -25.19 1.93 -13.41
N VAL A 373 -23.89 1.96 -13.09
CA VAL A 373 -23.15 3.21 -12.90
C VAL A 373 -23.09 3.96 -14.23
N PRO A 374 -23.58 5.21 -14.29
CA PRO A 374 -23.57 6.00 -15.50
C PRO A 374 -22.14 6.46 -15.83
N LYS A 375 -21.83 6.57 -17.12
CA LYS A 375 -20.51 7.06 -17.56
C LYS A 375 -20.38 8.59 -17.50
N TYR A 376 -21.46 9.29 -17.87
CA TYR A 376 -21.54 10.75 -17.95
C TYR A 376 -22.88 11.27 -17.44
N SER A 377 -22.86 12.48 -16.87
CA SER A 377 -24.06 13.27 -16.58
C SER A 377 -23.70 14.76 -16.51
N GLU A 378 -24.63 15.67 -16.77
CA GLU A 378 -24.44 17.12 -16.63
C GLU A 378 -23.18 17.66 -17.37
N GLY A 379 -22.84 17.04 -18.50
CA GLY A 379 -21.66 17.35 -19.31
C GLY A 379 -20.32 17.03 -18.64
N ALA A 380 -20.27 16.08 -17.70
CA ALA A 380 -19.06 15.68 -16.99
C ALA A 380 -19.01 14.16 -16.74
N ALA A 381 -17.80 13.61 -16.71
CA ALA A 381 -17.55 12.21 -16.40
C ALA A 381 -17.95 11.88 -14.95
N VAL A 382 -18.55 10.72 -14.73
CA VAL A 382 -18.87 10.21 -13.39
C VAL A 382 -17.69 9.38 -12.89
N THR A 383 -16.99 9.90 -11.88
CA THR A 383 -15.64 9.44 -11.52
C THR A 383 -15.55 8.83 -10.12
N GLU A 384 -16.50 9.09 -9.24
CA GLU A 384 -16.45 8.58 -7.86
C GLU A 384 -17.83 8.15 -7.35
N LEU A 385 -17.86 7.09 -6.55
CA LEU A 385 -18.99 6.76 -5.69
C LEU A 385 -18.68 7.24 -4.28
N ALA A 386 -19.35 8.30 -3.79
CA ALA A 386 -19.04 8.88 -2.49
C ALA A 386 -19.21 7.88 -1.35
N GLY A 387 -18.56 8.18 -0.23
CA GLY A 387 -18.79 7.45 1.00
C GLY A 387 -20.26 7.45 1.42
N GLY A 388 -20.81 6.27 1.69
CA GLY A 388 -22.23 6.09 2.02
C GLY A 388 -23.22 6.38 0.90
N ALA A 389 -22.79 6.60 -0.35
CA ALA A 389 -23.68 7.01 -1.44
C ALA A 389 -24.84 6.04 -1.70
N LEU A 390 -24.62 4.73 -1.58
CA LEU A 390 -25.67 3.73 -1.74
C LEU A 390 -26.16 3.17 -0.40
N SER A 391 -25.71 3.74 0.72
CA SER A 391 -26.01 3.23 2.05
C SER A 391 -27.52 3.08 2.29
N GLN A 392 -27.87 2.02 3.01
CA GLN A 392 -29.24 1.69 3.39
C GLN A 392 -30.21 1.48 2.20
N SER A 393 -29.71 1.27 0.98
CA SER A 393 -30.56 0.90 -0.15
C SER A 393 -31.24 -0.44 0.11
N GLY A 394 -32.56 -0.39 0.36
CA GLY A 394 -33.31 -1.51 0.89
C GLY A 394 -33.75 -2.55 -0.15
N VAL A 395 -33.68 -2.24 -1.45
CA VAL A 395 -34.15 -3.13 -2.54
C VAL A 395 -33.07 -3.47 -3.56
N LEU A 396 -31.95 -2.76 -3.55
CA LEU A 396 -30.83 -2.98 -4.46
C LEU A 396 -30.25 -4.37 -4.24
N LYS A 397 -30.16 -5.15 -5.33
CA LYS A 397 -29.60 -6.51 -5.36
C LYS A 397 -28.32 -6.58 -6.17
N THR A 398 -28.24 -5.81 -7.25
CA THR A 398 -27.11 -5.79 -8.17
C THR A 398 -26.68 -4.36 -8.49
N LEU A 399 -25.40 -4.06 -8.35
CA LEU A 399 -24.76 -2.88 -8.96
C LEU A 399 -23.90 -3.34 -10.14
N VAL A 400 -23.99 -2.67 -11.27
CA VAL A 400 -23.17 -2.94 -12.46
C VAL A 400 -22.25 -1.74 -12.71
N VAL A 401 -20.95 -2.00 -12.81
CA VAL A 401 -19.93 -1.03 -13.26
C VAL A 401 -19.45 -1.48 -14.64
N PRO A 402 -19.90 -0.83 -15.73
CA PRO A 402 -19.56 -1.20 -17.10
C PRO A 402 -18.05 -1.17 -17.41
N ASP A 403 -17.65 -1.84 -18.48
CA ASP A 403 -16.27 -1.89 -18.98
C ASP A 403 -15.77 -0.54 -19.51
N ASP A 404 -16.69 0.33 -19.92
CA ASP A 404 -16.43 1.69 -20.39
C ASP A 404 -16.73 2.77 -19.32
N SER A 405 -16.93 2.37 -18.07
CA SER A 405 -17.17 3.28 -16.94
C SER A 405 -15.97 4.19 -16.68
N ASN A 406 -16.25 5.44 -16.29
CA ASN A 406 -15.25 6.41 -15.83
C ASN A 406 -15.00 6.34 -14.31
N LEU A 407 -15.62 5.39 -13.60
CA LEU A 407 -15.53 5.28 -12.16
C LEU A 407 -14.12 4.88 -11.69
N GLU A 408 -13.49 5.74 -10.90
CA GLU A 408 -12.12 5.59 -10.42
C GLU A 408 -12.05 5.07 -8.98
N THR A 409 -13.08 5.26 -8.16
CA THR A 409 -13.06 4.77 -6.78
C THR A 409 -14.43 4.54 -6.13
N PHE A 410 -14.46 3.57 -5.20
CA PHE A 410 -15.54 3.39 -4.22
C PHE A 410 -15.17 4.03 -2.88
N GLY A 411 -15.96 5.00 -2.43
CA GLY A 411 -15.76 5.72 -1.18
C GLY A 411 -16.05 4.90 0.08
N GLU A 412 -15.69 5.46 1.24
CA GLU A 412 -15.88 4.81 2.55
C GLU A 412 -17.32 4.37 2.79
N LYS A 413 -17.55 3.10 3.16
CA LYS A 413 -18.88 2.58 3.50
C LYS A 413 -19.93 2.82 2.41
N ALA A 414 -19.52 2.84 1.14
CA ALA A 414 -20.40 3.11 0.00
C ALA A 414 -21.66 2.21 0.00
N PHE A 415 -21.56 0.99 0.54
CA PHE A 415 -22.62 -0.01 0.57
C PHE A 415 -23.16 -0.34 1.98
N ASP A 416 -22.86 0.49 2.99
CA ASP A 416 -23.24 0.21 4.38
C ASP A 416 -24.75 0.04 4.54
N GLY A 417 -25.19 -1.09 5.10
CA GLY A 417 -26.60 -1.38 5.33
C GLY A 417 -27.40 -1.79 4.09
N CYS A 418 -26.76 -2.04 2.93
CA CYS A 418 -27.38 -2.60 1.73
C CYS A 418 -27.74 -4.08 1.90
N LYS A 419 -28.74 -4.40 2.74
CA LYS A 419 -29.07 -5.77 3.17
C LYS A 419 -29.52 -6.71 2.04
N MET A 420 -29.98 -6.17 0.91
CA MET A 420 -30.42 -6.97 -0.24
C MET A 420 -29.37 -7.10 -1.33
N LEU A 421 -28.28 -6.33 -1.27
CA LEU A 421 -27.21 -6.36 -2.26
C LEU A 421 -26.52 -7.71 -2.19
N LYS A 422 -26.38 -8.38 -3.32
CA LYS A 422 -25.73 -9.69 -3.43
C LYS A 422 -24.60 -9.70 -4.46
N ARG A 423 -24.57 -8.71 -5.34
CA ARG A 423 -23.71 -8.73 -6.52
C ARG A 423 -23.30 -7.32 -6.90
N ILE A 424 -21.99 -7.13 -7.04
CA ILE A 424 -21.41 -5.98 -7.72
C ILE A 424 -20.68 -6.54 -8.94
N GLU A 425 -21.17 -6.28 -10.14
CA GLU A 425 -20.49 -6.68 -11.38
C GLU A 425 -19.50 -5.59 -11.76
N LEU A 426 -18.22 -5.92 -11.76
CA LEU A 426 -17.13 -5.00 -12.04
C LEU A 426 -16.39 -5.43 -13.30
N TYR A 427 -16.64 -4.72 -14.40
CA TYR A 427 -16.04 -4.99 -15.71
C TYR A 427 -14.81 -4.12 -16.00
N LEU A 428 -14.33 -3.35 -15.01
CA LEU A 428 -13.09 -2.58 -15.11
C LEU A 428 -11.88 -3.43 -14.69
N LEU A 429 -10.75 -3.18 -15.34
CA LEU A 429 -9.45 -3.66 -14.87
C LEU A 429 -9.10 -3.02 -13.52
N PRO A 430 -8.37 -3.72 -12.64
CA PRO A 430 -8.04 -3.19 -11.31
C PRO A 430 -7.14 -1.94 -11.38
N SER A 431 -6.40 -1.73 -12.47
CA SER A 431 -5.63 -0.49 -12.70
C SER A 431 -6.49 0.76 -13.00
N LYS A 432 -7.80 0.59 -13.20
CA LYS A 432 -8.75 1.69 -13.50
C LYS A 432 -9.62 2.10 -12.33
N ILE A 433 -9.70 1.27 -11.29
CA ILE A 433 -10.61 1.50 -10.17
C ILE A 433 -9.96 1.08 -8.87
N THR A 434 -10.15 1.89 -7.83
CA THR A 434 -9.70 1.59 -6.47
C THR A 434 -10.92 1.51 -5.53
N ALA A 435 -10.67 1.20 -4.26
CA ALA A 435 -11.68 1.28 -3.22
C ALA A 435 -11.04 1.80 -1.93
N HIS A 436 -11.77 2.63 -1.20
CA HIS A 436 -11.42 2.94 0.18
C HIS A 436 -11.29 1.65 1.00
N ALA A 437 -10.38 1.61 1.97
CA ALA A 437 -10.13 0.43 2.80
C ALA A 437 -11.39 -0.11 3.50
N LYS A 438 -12.38 0.77 3.73
CA LYS A 438 -13.68 0.48 4.34
C LYS A 438 -14.85 0.60 3.36
N ALA A 439 -14.61 0.58 2.04
CA ALA A 439 -15.68 0.75 1.05
C ALA A 439 -16.81 -0.28 1.20
N PHE A 440 -16.43 -1.51 1.55
CA PHE A 440 -17.34 -2.65 1.72
C PHE A 440 -17.73 -2.94 3.18
N ASP A 441 -17.38 -2.05 4.12
CA ASP A 441 -17.79 -2.18 5.51
C ASP A 441 -19.32 -2.01 5.62
N GLY A 442 -19.97 -2.93 6.33
CA GLY A 442 -21.43 -2.93 6.47
C GLY A 442 -22.19 -3.41 5.23
N MET A 443 -21.49 -3.81 4.16
CA MET A 443 -22.07 -4.52 3.02
C MET A 443 -22.67 -5.86 3.48
N ASN A 444 -23.72 -6.33 2.78
CA ASN A 444 -24.26 -7.67 3.00
C ASN A 444 -23.15 -8.73 2.92
N SER A 445 -23.08 -9.63 3.92
CA SER A 445 -22.07 -10.68 4.02
C SER A 445 -22.12 -11.69 2.88
N ASP A 446 -23.26 -11.80 2.20
CA ASP A 446 -23.44 -12.69 1.04
C ASP A 446 -23.17 -11.98 -0.30
N CYS A 447 -22.70 -10.73 -0.25
CA CYS A 447 -22.37 -9.96 -1.45
C CYS A 447 -20.92 -10.14 -1.86
N PHE A 448 -20.70 -10.35 -3.16
CA PHE A 448 -19.38 -10.39 -3.76
C PHE A 448 -19.29 -9.42 -4.95
N ILE A 449 -18.06 -9.04 -5.25
CA ILE A 449 -17.65 -8.31 -6.44
C ILE A 449 -17.27 -9.37 -7.47
N TYR A 450 -18.03 -9.43 -8.55
CA TYR A 450 -17.86 -10.37 -9.64
C TYR A 450 -17.08 -9.69 -10.76
N VAL A 451 -15.89 -10.22 -11.05
CA VAL A 451 -15.03 -9.76 -12.14
C VAL A 451 -14.96 -10.83 -13.25
N PRO A 452 -14.78 -10.45 -14.53
CA PRO A 452 -14.49 -11.40 -15.60
C PRO A 452 -13.40 -12.40 -15.20
N GLU A 453 -13.52 -13.67 -15.62
CA GLU A 453 -12.59 -14.74 -15.20
C GLU A 453 -11.14 -14.39 -15.57
N GLU A 454 -10.94 -13.79 -16.73
CA GLU A 454 -9.64 -13.32 -17.22
C GLU A 454 -9.02 -12.20 -16.35
N TYR A 455 -9.83 -11.46 -15.59
CA TYR A 455 -9.35 -10.38 -14.72
C TYR A 455 -9.01 -10.89 -13.32
N PHE A 456 -9.51 -12.05 -12.91
CA PHE A 456 -9.34 -12.54 -11.53
C PHE A 456 -7.87 -12.69 -11.10
N GLY A 457 -7.02 -13.21 -11.99
CA GLY A 457 -5.58 -13.32 -11.75
C GLY A 457 -4.91 -11.95 -11.59
N VAL A 458 -5.34 -10.97 -12.39
CA VAL A 458 -4.86 -9.59 -12.33
C VAL A 458 -5.29 -8.93 -11.02
N PHE A 459 -6.55 -9.07 -10.60
CA PHE A 459 -7.02 -8.58 -9.29
C PHE A 459 -6.27 -9.20 -8.11
N THR A 460 -5.89 -10.48 -8.22
CA THR A 460 -5.13 -11.15 -7.16
C THR A 460 -3.70 -10.63 -7.06
N GLY A 461 -3.06 -10.36 -8.20
CA GLY A 461 -1.73 -9.78 -8.28
C GLY A 461 -1.70 -8.26 -8.10
N ASP A 462 -2.86 -7.60 -8.12
CA ASP A 462 -2.96 -6.15 -8.08
C ASP A 462 -2.57 -5.56 -6.71
N TYR A 463 -1.90 -4.42 -6.75
CA TYR A 463 -1.41 -3.72 -5.57
C TYR A 463 -2.54 -3.26 -4.63
N PHE A 464 -3.71 -2.89 -5.13
CA PHE A 464 -4.82 -2.47 -4.27
C PHE A 464 -5.77 -3.63 -4.00
N TRP A 465 -6.20 -4.31 -5.05
CA TRP A 465 -7.24 -5.34 -4.98
C TRP A 465 -6.75 -6.67 -4.40
N GLY A 466 -5.45 -6.96 -4.45
CA GLY A 466 -4.89 -8.18 -3.85
C GLY A 466 -5.19 -8.29 -2.35
N GLY A 467 -5.24 -7.16 -1.65
CA GLY A 467 -5.63 -7.08 -0.23
C GLY A 467 -7.14 -7.21 0.03
N MET A 468 -7.97 -7.11 -1.02
CA MET A 468 -9.43 -7.11 -0.95
C MET A 468 -10.06 -8.36 -1.56
N MET A 469 -9.26 -9.37 -1.93
CA MET A 469 -9.73 -10.59 -2.59
C MET A 469 -10.81 -11.37 -1.81
N ARG A 470 -10.95 -11.14 -0.50
CA ARG A 470 -12.08 -11.69 0.28
C ARG A 470 -13.46 -11.24 -0.21
N TYR A 471 -13.54 -10.12 -0.93
CA TYR A 471 -14.77 -9.60 -1.54
C TYR A 471 -14.90 -9.95 -3.02
N VAL A 472 -13.82 -10.40 -3.67
CA VAL A 472 -13.76 -10.58 -5.13
C VAL A 472 -13.94 -12.04 -5.50
N THR A 473 -14.76 -12.32 -6.51
CA THR A 473 -14.98 -13.66 -7.06
C THR A 473 -15.13 -13.59 -8.59
N LYS A 474 -15.09 -14.75 -9.24
CA LYS A 474 -15.22 -14.85 -10.69
C LYS A 474 -16.69 -14.71 -11.08
N LEU A 475 -16.95 -14.03 -12.19
CA LEU A 475 -18.26 -14.03 -12.83
C LEU A 475 -18.48 -15.45 -13.40
N GLU A 476 -19.31 -16.26 -12.74
CA GLU A 476 -19.75 -17.54 -13.30
C GLU A 476 -20.71 -17.26 -14.47
N ASP A 477 -20.48 -17.92 -15.61
CA ASP A 477 -21.35 -17.91 -16.80
C ASP A 477 -22.76 -18.47 -16.53
#